data_AF-A0A081RHT9-F1
#
_entry.id   AF-A0A081RHT9-F1
#
_cell.length_a   1.000
_cell.length_b   1.000
_cell.length_c   1.000
_cell.angle_alpha   90.00
_cell.angle_beta   90.00
_cell.angle_gamma   90.00
#
_symmetry.space_group_name_H-M   'P 1'
#
loop_
_entity.id
_entity.type
_entity.pdbx_description
1 polymer ?
#
loop_
_entity_poly.entity_id
_entity_poly.type
_entity_poly.pdbx_seq_one_letter_code
_entity_poly.pdbx_strand_id
1 'polypeptide(L)' 'MRELDTATFLMTQDNPAGPIIQFVENGIEPQGPMTDADGNVSKASAAAYLVAYAILAGFVGYLIFAL' A
#
# COMPACT_ATOMS: atom_id res chain seq x y z
N MET A 1 6.69 -8.70 4.67
CA MET A 1 7.20 -9.46 5.82
C MET A 1 6.27 -9.17 6.99
N ARG A 2 6.14 -10.08 7.97
CA ARG A 2 5.36 -9.79 9.17
C ARG A 2 6.23 -9.02 10.16
N GLU A 3 5.76 -7.87 10.57
CA GLU A 3 6.42 -7.02 11.56
C GLU A 3 5.58 -6.99 12.83
N LEU A 4 6.23 -6.78 13.98
CA LEU A 4 5.53 -6.58 15.23
C LEU A 4 4.77 -5.25 15.15
N ASP A 5 3.47 -5.27 15.46
CA ASP A 5 2.69 -4.04 15.66
C ASP A 5 3.24 -3.31 16.90
N THR A 6 4.23 -2.47 16.63
CA THR A 6 5.00 -1.78 17.66
C THR A 6 4.13 -0.74 18.37
N ALA A 7 3.12 -0.19 17.69
CA ALA A 7 2.19 0.76 18.30
C ALA A 7 1.34 0.08 19.38
N THR A 8 0.71 -1.03 19.04
CA THR A 8 -0.10 -1.81 19.99
C THR A 8 0.76 -2.40 21.12
N PHE A 9 1.97 -2.87 20.79
CA PHE A 9 2.91 -3.38 21.79
C PHE A 9 3.31 -2.30 22.80
N LEU A 10 3.74 -1.11 22.34
CA LEU A 10 4.14 -0.01 23.22
C LEU A 10 2.98 0.51 24.09
N MET A 11 1.75 0.47 23.58
CA MET A 11 0.56 0.85 24.34
C MET A 11 0.19 -0.14 25.45
N THR A 12 0.65 -1.39 25.37
CA THR A 12 0.22 -2.47 26.27
C THR A 12 1.35 -3.12 27.05
N GLN A 13 2.60 -2.70 26.84
CA GLN A 13 3.79 -3.25 27.49
C GLN A 13 3.72 -3.25 29.03
N ASP A 14 3.06 -2.26 29.61
CA ASP A 14 2.93 -2.11 31.07
C ASP A 14 1.63 -2.71 31.62
N ASN A 15 0.85 -3.40 30.78
CA ASN A 15 -0.39 -4.04 31.21
C ASN A 15 -0.08 -5.21 32.16
N PRO A 16 -0.68 -5.28 33.38
CA PRO A 16 -0.48 -6.39 34.31
C PRO A 16 -0.92 -7.76 33.77
N ALA A 17 -1.77 -7.81 32.74
CA ALA A 17 -2.14 -9.03 32.01
C ALA A 17 -1.12 -9.43 30.92
N GLY A 18 -0.08 -8.62 30.71
CA GLY A 18 0.95 -8.77 29.69
C GLY A 18 0.69 -7.95 28.42
N PRO A 19 1.75 -7.65 27.64
CA PRO A 19 1.65 -6.96 26.35
C PRO A 19 0.85 -7.76 25.32
N ILE A 20 0.14 -7.03 24.46
CA ILE A 20 -0.45 -7.60 23.25
C ILE A 20 0.67 -7.73 22.21
N ILE A 21 1.01 -8.98 21.87
CA ILE A 21 1.97 -9.30 20.81
C ILE A 21 1.18 -9.66 19.56
N GLN A 22 1.07 -8.71 18.63
CA GLN A 22 0.41 -8.87 17.35
C GLN A 22 1.41 -8.64 16.22
N PHE A 23 1.38 -9.52 15.21
CA PHE A 23 2.15 -9.33 13.99
C PHE A 23 1.24 -8.79 12.89
N VAL A 24 1.67 -7.73 12.23
CA VAL A 24 0.97 -7.12 11.10
C VAL A 24 1.79 -7.34 9.84
N GLU A 25 1.11 -7.58 8.74
CA GLU A 25 1.73 -7.67 7.42
C GLU A 25 2.08 -6.26 6.95
N ASN A 26 3.24 -5.74 7.38
CA ASN A 26 3.84 -4.55 6.78
C ASN A 26 4.50 -4.96 5.47
N GLY A 27 3.66 -5.17 4.46
CA GLY A 27 4.08 -5.12 3.07
C GLY A 27 3.76 -3.73 2.55
N ILE A 28 4.75 -3.05 1.95
CA ILE A 28 4.39 -2.09 0.91
C ILE A 28 3.69 -2.94 -0.16
N GLU A 29 2.37 -2.82 -0.25
CA GLU A 29 1.66 -3.42 -1.38
C GLU A 29 2.35 -2.91 -2.65
N PRO A 30 2.77 -3.81 -3.57
CA PRO A 30 3.45 -3.38 -4.76
C PRO A 30 2.61 -2.32 -5.47
N GLN A 31 3.09 -1.08 -5.46
CA GLN A 31 2.43 0.00 -6.19
C GLN A 31 2.77 -0.16 -7.67
N GLY A 32 2.07 -1.09 -8.30
CA GLY A 32 2.34 -1.50 -9.67
C GLY A 32 1.28 -2.45 -10.19
N PRO A 33 1.31 -2.73 -11.50
CA PRO A 33 0.41 -3.70 -12.10
C PRO A 33 0.63 -5.09 -11.49
N MET A 34 -0.47 -5.81 -11.23
CA MET A 34 -0.41 -7.17 -10.68
C MET A 34 0.47 -8.07 -11.54
N THR A 35 1.42 -8.72 -10.88
CA THR A 35 2.31 -9.73 -11.46
C THR A 35 1.78 -11.12 -11.13
N ASP A 36 1.85 -12.03 -12.09
CA ASP A 36 1.57 -13.46 -11.87
C ASP A 36 2.69 -14.12 -11.03
N ALA A 37 2.51 -15.39 -10.63
CA ALA A 37 3.46 -16.18 -9.86
C ALA A 37 4.86 -16.27 -10.51
N ASP A 38 4.94 -16.16 -11.83
CA ASP A 38 6.18 -16.12 -12.61
C ASP A 38 6.80 -14.71 -12.74
N GLY A 39 6.20 -13.68 -12.11
CA GLY A 39 6.64 -12.29 -12.19
C GLY A 39 6.23 -11.57 -13.48
N ASN A 40 5.45 -12.21 -14.35
CA ASN A 40 4.93 -11.59 -15.57
C ASN A 40 3.83 -10.59 -15.25
N VAL A 41 3.96 -9.37 -15.78
CA VAL A 41 2.96 -8.31 -15.59
C VAL A 41 1.69 -8.63 -16.38
N SER A 42 0.54 -8.66 -15.72
CA SER A 42 -0.74 -8.82 -16.39
C SER A 42 -1.02 -7.61 -17.29
N LYS A 43 -1.25 -7.85 -18.60
CA LYS A 43 -1.57 -6.79 -19.57
C LYS A 43 -2.78 -5.97 -19.16
N ALA A 44 -3.79 -6.61 -18.58
CA ALA A 44 -4.99 -5.93 -18.08
C ALA A 44 -4.65 -5.00 -16.90
N SER A 45 -3.83 -5.48 -15.96
CA SER A 45 -3.40 -4.68 -14.82
C SER A 45 -2.50 -3.51 -15.23
N ALA A 46 -1.62 -3.70 -16.22
CA ALA A 46 -0.79 -2.64 -16.78
C ALA A 46 -1.63 -1.56 -17.47
N ALA A 47 -2.64 -1.96 -18.24
CA ALA A 47 -3.57 -1.01 -18.87
C ALA A 47 -4.35 -0.21 -17.83
N ALA A 48 -4.89 -0.86 -16.80
CA ALA A 48 -5.60 -0.19 -15.72
C ALA A 48 -4.70 0.81 -14.97
N TYR A 49 -3.46 0.42 -14.69
CA TYR A 49 -2.46 1.27 -14.06
C TYR A 49 -2.16 2.51 -14.92
N LEU A 50 -1.95 2.34 -16.23
CA LEU A 50 -1.73 3.46 -17.16
C LEU A 50 -2.91 4.43 -17.18
N VAL A 51 -4.14 3.92 -17.24
CA VAL A 51 -5.36 4.75 -17.23
C VAL A 51 -5.47 5.56 -15.94
N ALA A 52 -5.19 4.95 -14.78
CA ALA A 52 -5.21 5.65 -13.50
C ALA A 52 -4.22 6.84 -13.48
N TYR A 53 -3.00 6.64 -13.98
CA TYR A 53 -2.01 7.71 -14.09
C TYR A 53 -2.39 8.78 -15.11
N ALA A 54 -3.02 8.42 -16.23
CA ALA A 54 -3.51 9.38 -17.21
C ALA A 54 -4.60 10.29 -16.62
N ILE A 55 -5.53 9.73 -15.84
CA ILE A 55 -6.57 10.51 -15.14
C ILE A 55 -5.93 11.42 -14.09
N LEU A 56 -5.00 10.91 -13.28
CA LEU A 56 -4.31 11.72 -12.28
C LEU A 56 -3.54 12.88 -12.92
N ALA A 57 -2.80 12.62 -14.00
CA ALA A 57 -2.07 13.63 -14.74
C ALA A 57 -3.02 14.69 -15.33
N GLY A 58 -4.16 14.26 -15.90
CA GLY A 58 -5.19 15.15 -16.40
C GLY A 58 -5.81 16.02 -15.31
N PHE A 59 -6.09 15.46 -14.14
CA PHE A 59 -6.62 16.19 -12.98
C PHE A 59 -5.62 17.23 -12.47
N VAL A 60 -4.35 16.84 -12.28
CA VAL A 60 -3.28 17.77 -11.87
C VAL A 60 -3.11 18.87 -12.91
N GLY A 61 -3.07 18.52 -14.20
CA GLY A 61 -3.00 19.49 -15.29
C GLY A 61 -4.16 20.47 -15.25
N TYR A 62 -5.39 19.99 -15.07
CA TYR A 62 -6.57 20.86 -14.92
C TYR A 62 -6.41 21.83 -13.74
N LEU A 63 -5.99 21.35 -12.56
CA LEU A 63 -5.77 22.23 -11.40
C LEU A 63 -4.72 23.31 -11.67
N ILE A 64 -3.67 23.01 -12.43
CA ILE A 64 -2.63 23.99 -12.76
C ILE A 64 -3.14 25.06 -13.73
N PHE A 65 -3.96 24.69 -14.72
CA PHE A 65 -4.44 25.62 -15.75
C PHE A 65 -5.75 26.34 -15.38
N ALA A 66 -6.53 25.80 -14.45
CA ALA A 66 -7.81 26.36 -14.02
C ALA A 66 -7.73 27.24 -12.76
N LEU A 67 -6.59 27.23 -12.05
CA LEU A 67 -6.28 28.08 -10.89
C LEU A 67 -5.45 29.30 -11.32
#